data_AF-A0A246G7G1-F1
#
_entry.id   AF-A0A246G7G1-F1
#
_cell.length_a   1.000
_cell.length_b   1.000
_cell.length_c   1.000
_cell.angle_alpha   90.00
_cell.angle_beta   90.00
_cell.angle_gamma   90.00
#
_symmetry.space_group_name_H-M   'P 1'
#
loop_
_entity.id
_entity.type
_entity.pdbx_description
1 polymer ?
#
loop_
_entity_poly.entity_id
_entity_poly.type
_entity_poly.pdbx_seq_one_letter_code
_entity_poly.pdbx_strand_id
1 'polypeptide(L)'
;MNYNKVYRGYIYLDKNKPLVNAKILEVSTDNSAFTDNEGYFEFQRKELNHVNDLVVIYDSVNKPKKDTIKLMYSGGFQKVKYIFLEKEIDTVYIGNQITTLMLPK
;
A
#
# COMPACT_ATOMS: atom_id res chain seq x y z
N MET A 1 10.88 -18.86 -10.41
CA MET A 1 10.77 -17.39 -10.30
C MET A 1 11.35 -16.99 -8.95
N ASN A 2 12.22 -15.99 -8.89
CA ASN A 2 12.79 -15.50 -7.64
C ASN A 2 11.90 -14.34 -7.17
N TYR A 3 10.96 -14.63 -6.27
CA TYR A 3 10.00 -13.65 -5.78
C TYR A 3 10.69 -12.70 -4.80
N ASN A 4 10.40 -11.40 -4.92
CA ASN A 4 10.90 -10.44 -3.93
C ASN A 4 10.20 -10.73 -2.60
N LYS A 5 10.99 -11.02 -1.56
CA LYS A 5 10.50 -11.28 -0.20
C LYS A 5 10.05 -10.00 0.50
N VAL A 6 10.40 -8.84 -0.02
CA VAL A 6 10.05 -7.54 0.54
C VAL A 6 8.96 -6.90 -0.31
N TYR A 7 7.91 -6.42 0.35
CA TYR A 7 6.95 -5.48 -0.22
C TYR A 7 7.26 -4.09 0.31
N ARG A 8 7.25 -3.09 -0.57
CA ARG A 8 7.67 -1.73 -0.26
C ARG A 8 6.97 -0.70 -1.14
N GLY A 9 6.78 0.50 -0.61
CA GLY A 9 6.13 1.57 -1.34
C GLY A 9 6.21 2.90 -0.60
N TYR A 10 5.71 3.94 -1.25
CA TYR A 10 5.51 5.28 -0.71
C TYR A 10 4.03 5.60 -0.60
N ILE A 11 3.64 6.27 0.48
CA ILE A 11 2.26 6.73 0.70
C ILE A 11 2.26 8.23 0.95
N TYR A 12 1.39 8.92 0.20
CA TYR A 12 1.21 10.37 0.27
C TYR A 12 -0.25 10.74 0.54
N LEU A 13 -0.44 11.81 1.34
CA LEU A 13 -1.67 12.57 1.41
C LEU A 13 -1.62 13.64 0.31
N ASP A 14 -2.51 13.57 -0.67
CA ASP A 14 -2.42 14.38 -1.90
C ASP A 14 -1.07 14.24 -2.63
N LYS A 15 -0.86 14.94 -3.74
CA LYS A 15 0.33 14.73 -4.59
C LYS A 15 1.68 15.03 -3.92
N ASN A 16 1.70 15.83 -2.84
CA ASN A 16 2.95 16.45 -2.36
C ASN A 16 3.23 16.27 -0.85
N LYS A 17 2.37 15.60 -0.07
CA LYS A 17 2.59 15.47 1.37
C LYS A 17 2.85 14.01 1.76
N PRO A 18 4.09 13.62 2.10
CA PRO A 18 4.36 12.27 2.56
C PRO A 18 3.58 12.00 3.83
N LEU A 19 3.03 10.80 3.92
CA LEU A 19 2.21 10.40 5.04
C LEU A 19 3.13 9.77 6.08
N VAL A 20 3.73 10.62 6.93
CA VAL A 20 4.79 10.26 7.89
C VAL A 20 4.22 9.54 9.11
N ASN A 21 4.95 8.54 9.63
CA ASN A 21 4.58 7.78 10.82
C ASN A 21 3.19 7.12 10.74
N ALA A 22 2.78 6.77 9.52
CA ALA A 22 1.58 6.01 9.24
C ALA A 22 1.80 4.55 9.57
N LYS A 23 0.82 3.92 10.22
CA LYS A 23 0.85 2.48 10.39
C LYS A 23 0.23 1.80 9.17
N ILE A 24 1.00 0.94 8.52
CA ILE A 24 0.57 0.10 7.41
C ILE A 24 0.35 -1.30 7.96
N LEU A 25 -0.82 -1.88 7.68
CA LEU A 25 -1.20 -3.23 8.08
C LEU A 25 -1.60 -4.01 6.83
N GLU A 26 -1.01 -5.18 6.61
CA GLU A 26 -1.50 -6.10 5.59
C GLU A 26 -2.67 -6.92 6.15
N VAL A 27 -3.82 -6.86 5.48
CA VAL A 27 -5.05 -7.54 5.91
C VAL A 27 -4.83 -9.04 6.02
N SER A 28 -5.44 -9.66 7.04
CA SER A 28 -5.36 -11.11 7.32
C SER A 28 -3.95 -11.63 7.65
N THR A 29 -3.02 -10.73 7.98
CA THR A 29 -1.68 -11.07 8.47
C THR A 29 -1.33 -10.23 9.70
N ASP A 30 -0.18 -10.49 10.32
CA ASP A 30 0.43 -9.63 11.34
C ASP A 30 1.49 -8.68 10.74
N ASN A 31 1.63 -8.65 9.41
CA ASN A 31 2.60 -7.80 8.74
C ASN A 31 2.21 -6.35 8.92
N SER A 32 3.17 -5.58 9.41
CA SER A 32 3.01 -4.16 9.61
C SER A 32 4.32 -3.41 9.44
N ALA A 33 4.19 -2.15 9.07
CA ALA A 33 5.29 -1.22 8.96
C ALA A 33 4.83 0.17 9.38
N PHE A 34 5.79 1.03 9.69
CA PHE A 34 5.56 2.46 9.80
C PHE A 34 6.23 3.17 8.64
N THR A 35 5.56 4.19 8.10
CA THR A 35 6.18 5.03 7.09
C THR A 35 7.20 5.99 7.71
N ASP A 36 8.27 6.24 6.98
CA ASP A 36 9.30 7.21 7.37
C ASP A 36 8.93 8.66 6.97
N ASN A 37 9.92 9.56 7.06
CA ASN A 37 9.76 10.98 6.74
C ASN A 37 9.48 11.26 5.26
N GLU A 38 9.77 10.30 4.37
CA GLU A 38 9.49 10.37 2.93
C GLU A 38 8.17 9.69 2.58
N GLY A 39 7.50 9.08 3.55
CA GLY A 39 6.30 8.27 3.35
C GLY A 39 6.62 6.83 2.90
N TYR A 40 7.89 6.42 2.93
CA TYR A 40 8.33 5.09 2.54
C TYR A 40 8.02 4.06 3.62
N PHE A 41 7.57 2.88 3.23
CA PHE A 41 7.43 1.71 4.10
C PHE A 41 7.95 0.46 3.41
N GLU A 42 8.33 -0.54 4.22
CA GLU A 42 8.60 -1.89 3.75
C GLU A 42 8.27 -2.93 4.83
N PHE A 43 7.90 -4.14 4.40
CA PHE A 43 7.78 -5.30 5.27
C PHE A 43 8.07 -6.60 4.52
N GLN A 44 8.39 -7.66 5.27
CA GLN A 44 8.60 -9.00 4.72
C GLN A 44 7.25 -9.62 4.36
N ARG A 45 7.09 -10.04 3.11
CA ARG A 45 5.90 -10.71 2.63
C ARG A 45 5.80 -12.09 3.28
N LYS A 46 4.62 -12.42 3.80
CA LYS A 46 4.31 -13.79 4.23
C LYS A 46 3.99 -14.68 3.04
N GLU A 47 3.23 -14.14 2.09
CA GLU A 47 2.87 -14.82 0.85
C GLU A 47 3.69 -14.27 -0.31
N LEU A 48 4.40 -15.14 -1.02
CA LEU A 48 5.21 -14.74 -2.17
C LEU A 48 4.36 -14.50 -3.41
N ASN A 49 3.16 -15.06 -3.49
CA ASN A 49 2.34 -15.01 -4.70
C ASN A 49 1.43 -13.77 -4.76
N HIS A 50 1.19 -13.10 -3.64
CA HIS A 50 0.36 -11.90 -3.56
C HIS A 50 0.69 -11.07 -2.31
N VAL A 51 0.15 -9.86 -2.23
CA VAL A 51 0.07 -9.06 -1.01
C VAL A 51 -1.41 -8.74 -0.83
N ASN A 52 -1.91 -8.90 0.40
CA ASN A 52 -3.29 -8.58 0.71
C ASN A 52 -3.53 -7.07 0.71
N ASP A 53 -4.81 -6.67 0.74
CA ASP A 53 -5.17 -5.26 0.93
C ASP A 53 -4.40 -4.63 2.10
N LEU A 54 -4.05 -3.35 1.96
CA LEU A 54 -3.35 -2.62 3.03
C LEU A 54 -4.31 -1.70 3.74
N VAL A 55 -4.30 -1.74 5.05
CA VAL A 55 -4.96 -0.75 5.90
C VAL A 55 -3.91 0.29 6.31
N VAL A 56 -4.17 1.54 5.98
CA VAL A 56 -3.32 2.68 6.34
C VAL A 56 -3.99 3.44 7.47
N ILE A 57 -3.31 3.57 8.61
CA ILE A 57 -3.79 4.31 9.78
C ILE A 57 -2.85 5.50 10.00
N TYR A 58 -3.40 6.70 10.07
CA TYR A 58 -2.61 7.92 10.21
C TYR A 58 -3.36 9.00 10.96
N ASP A 59 -2.61 9.88 11.61
CA ASP A 59 -3.19 11.01 12.31
C ASP A 59 -3.60 12.08 11.32
N SER A 60 -4.89 12.41 11.33
CA SER A 60 -5.44 13.61 10.72
C SER A 60 -5.90 14.54 11.83
N VAL A 61 -5.99 15.85 11.55
CA VAL A 61 -6.37 16.89 12.53
C VAL A 61 -7.39 16.38 13.56
N ASN A 62 -6.91 16.18 14.79
CA ASN A 62 -7.63 15.76 16.00
C ASN A 62 -8.21 14.32 16.05
N LYS A 63 -8.08 13.48 15.02
CA LYS A 63 -8.52 12.06 15.05
C LYS A 63 -7.71 11.16 14.11
N PRO A 64 -7.41 9.92 14.49
CA PRO A 64 -6.84 8.94 13.58
C PRO A 64 -7.82 8.65 12.43
N LYS A 65 -7.31 8.68 11.20
CA LYS A 65 -7.99 8.22 9.99
C LYS A 65 -7.51 6.83 9.61
N LYS A 66 -8.38 6.13 8.87
CA LYS A 66 -8.12 4.79 8.35
C LYS A 66 -8.61 4.72 6.91
N ASP A 67 -7.70 4.35 6.02
CA ASP A 67 -7.98 4.09 4.61
C ASP A 67 -7.57 2.67 4.24
N THR A 68 -8.13 2.12 3.16
CA THR A 68 -7.79 0.78 2.66
C THR A 68 -7.35 0.86 1.21
N ILE A 69 -6.14 0.41 0.95
CA ILE A 69 -5.57 0.28 -0.40
C ILE A 69 -5.93 -1.12 -0.91
N LYS A 70 -6.79 -1.17 -1.94
CA LYS A 70 -7.18 -2.43 -2.59
C LYS A 70 -6.06 -2.90 -3.51
N LEU A 71 -5.41 -4.02 -3.17
CA LEU A 71 -4.32 -4.58 -3.98
C LEU A 71 -4.81 -5.65 -4.96
N MET A 72 -6.06 -6.10 -4.81
CA MET A 72 -6.74 -7.04 -5.69
C MET A 72 -7.95 -6.38 -6.35
N TYR A 73 -8.11 -6.61 -7.65
CA TYR A 73 -9.37 -6.35 -8.34
C TYR A 73 -9.85 -7.62 -9.03
N SER A 74 -11.10 -8.00 -8.77
CA SER A 74 -11.82 -9.05 -9.49
C SER A 74 -13.10 -8.46 -10.10
N GLY A 75 -13.16 -8.39 -11.43
CA GLY A 75 -14.37 -8.04 -12.16
C GLY A 75 -14.91 -9.26 -12.91
N GLY A 76 -16.07 -9.79 -12.50
CA GLY A 76 -16.80 -10.83 -13.22
C GLY A 76 -15.98 -12.06 -13.63
N PHE A 77 -16.20 -12.56 -14.85
CA PHE A 77 -15.54 -13.75 -15.46
C PHE A 77 -14.02 -13.59 -15.73
N GLN A 78 -13.34 -12.54 -15.25
CA GLN A 78 -11.91 -12.33 -15.51
C GLN A 78 -11.03 -12.75 -14.33
N LYS A 79 -9.86 -13.31 -14.67
CA LYS A 79 -8.80 -13.73 -13.74
C LYS A 79 -8.43 -12.58 -12.79
N VAL A 80 -8.29 -12.91 -11.49
CA VAL A 80 -7.83 -11.98 -10.44
C VAL A 80 -6.55 -11.29 -10.92
N LYS A 81 -6.57 -9.95 -10.94
CA LYS A 81 -5.39 -9.14 -11.23
C LYS A 81 -4.90 -8.51 -9.93
N TYR A 82 -3.65 -8.80 -9.60
CA TYR A 82 -2.90 -8.12 -8.54
C TYR A 82 -2.28 -6.88 -9.16
N ILE A 83 -2.58 -5.71 -8.59
CA ILE A 83 -2.12 -4.43 -9.12
C ILE A 83 -0.62 -4.21 -8.83
N PHE A 84 -0.09 -5.00 -7.90
CA PHE A 84 1.23 -4.85 -7.31
C PHE A 84 2.13 -6.02 -7.68
N LEU A 85 2.41 -6.19 -8.97
CA LEU A 85 3.25 -7.29 -9.44
C LEU A 85 4.75 -6.93 -9.34
N GLU A 86 5.26 -7.13 -8.12
CA GLU A 86 6.52 -7.80 -7.77
C GLU A 86 7.88 -7.23 -8.18
N LYS A 87 7.99 -6.10 -8.88
CA LYS A 87 9.31 -5.58 -9.32
C LYS A 87 9.58 -4.11 -9.08
N GLU A 88 8.57 -3.29 -8.84
CA GLU A 88 8.71 -1.83 -8.73
C GLU A 88 8.24 -1.32 -7.36
N ILE A 89 8.74 -0.15 -6.97
CA ILE A 89 8.32 0.52 -5.74
C ILE A 89 7.00 1.23 -6.05
N ASP A 90 5.97 0.95 -5.26
CA ASP A 90 4.66 1.51 -5.47
C ASP A 90 4.52 2.90 -4.88
N THR A 91 3.74 3.78 -5.52
CA THR A 91 3.38 5.08 -4.93
C THR A 91 1.87 5.26 -4.88
N VAL A 92 1.33 5.45 -3.67
CA VAL A 92 -0.11 5.58 -3.41
C VAL A 92 -0.46 6.97 -2.88
N TYR A 93 -1.56 7.53 -3.40
CA TYR A 93 -2.10 8.83 -3.02
C TYR A 93 -3.52 8.68 -2.44
N ILE A 94 -3.73 9.10 -1.19
CA ILE A 94 -4.98 8.87 -0.44
C ILE A 94 -5.97 10.06 -0.50
N GLY A 95 -5.53 11.25 -0.91
CA GLY A 95 -6.28 12.50 -0.72
C GLY A 95 -7.31 12.91 -1.80
N ASN A 96 -7.26 12.35 -3.01
CA ASN A 96 -8.32 12.54 -4.01
C ASN A 96 -9.27 11.34 -3.97
N GLN A 97 -10.57 11.56 -4.18
CA GLN A 97 -11.68 10.58 -4.10
C GLN A 97 -11.56 9.33 -5.02
N ILE A 98 -10.39 9.11 -5.62
CA ILE A 98 -9.98 7.90 -6.33
C ILE A 98 -8.57 7.59 -5.83
N THR A 99 -8.41 6.54 -5.01
CA THR A 99 -7.11 5.95 -4.67
C THR A 99 -6.46 5.48 -5.97
N THR A 100 -5.65 6.35 -6.57
CA THR A 100 -4.98 6.07 -7.84
C THR A 100 -3.60 5.55 -7.51
N LEU A 101 -3.37 4.27 -7.79
CA LEU A 101 -2.02 3.74 -7.81
C LEU A 101 -1.32 4.26 -9.07
N MET A 102 -0.16 4.90 -8.92
CA MET A 102 0.70 5.24 -10.05
C MET A 102 1.91 4.32 -10.02
N LEU A 103 2.15 3.62 -11.13
CA LEU A 103 3.41 2.90 -11.37
C LEU A 103 4.51 3.95 -11.65
N PRO A 104 5.75 3.73 -11.17
CA PRO A 104 6.87 4.57 -11.57
C PRO A 104 7.06 4.53 -13.10
N LYS A 105 7.55 5.63 -13.68
CA LYS A 105 7.85 5.74 -15.12
C LYS A 105 9.16 5.04 -15.47
#